data_AF-A0A5D3EJ74-F1
#
_entry.id   AF-A0A5D3EJ74-F1
#
_cell.length_a   1.000
_cell.length_b   1.000
_cell.length_c   1.000
_cell.angle_alpha   90.00
_cell.angle_beta   90.00
_cell.angle_gamma   90.00
#
_symmetry.space_group_name_H-M   'P 1'
#
loop_
_entity.id
_entity.type
_entity.pdbx_description
1 polymer ?
#
loop_
_entity_poly.entity_id
_entity_poly.type
_entity_poly.pdbx_seq_one_letter_code
_entity_poly.pdbx_strand_id
1 'polypeptide(L)'
;MGVEAPTNKNHKSTVKKRQSNTFLSNDKYVLMSGKELERYGHRLSPELFADMLLAKDGEKVRVLKSEIDRMEKEQKNDVSFGKSFQSSLDGRNKATALEKSGDLYAAISAYEECVQEGKSNSSLTIYNYAHDVDRLAILYRKTKQKDKEITLLTDMIKLNPKFNGIDKWKERLNRLINKK
;
A
#
# COMPACT_ATOMS: atom_id res chain seq x y z
N MET A 1 -87.38 -23.81 24.14
CA MET A 1 -86.55 -22.84 24.88
C MET A 1 -85.30 -22.61 24.05
N GLY A 2 -85.33 -21.58 23.19
CA GLY A 2 -84.22 -21.22 22.31
C GLY A 2 -83.46 -20.05 22.92
N VAL A 3 -82.14 -20.16 22.95
CA VAL A 3 -81.23 -19.15 23.52
C VAL A 3 -80.58 -18.40 22.37
N GLU A 4 -80.64 -17.08 22.44
CA GLU A 4 -80.16 -16.11 21.45
C GLU A 4 -78.64 -16.10 21.33
N ALA A 5 -78.14 -15.93 20.11
CA ALA A 5 -76.72 -15.70 19.82
C ALA A 5 -76.47 -14.20 19.56
N PRO A 6 -75.41 -13.58 20.13
CA PRO A 6 -75.10 -12.19 19.88
C PRO A 6 -74.22 -12.00 18.64
N THR A 7 -74.56 -10.96 17.87
CA THR A 7 -73.88 -10.45 16.68
C THR A 7 -72.49 -9.90 16.97
N ASN A 8 -71.46 -10.33 16.23
CA ASN A 8 -70.14 -9.68 16.22
C ASN A 8 -69.87 -8.99 14.88
N LYS A 9 -69.45 -7.72 14.96
CA LYS A 9 -69.25 -6.78 13.85
C LYS A 9 -67.82 -6.89 13.29
N ASN A 10 -67.74 -6.67 11.98
CA ASN A 10 -66.62 -6.10 11.21
C ASN A 10 -65.31 -6.91 11.10
N HIS A 11 -65.18 -7.60 9.96
CA HIS A 11 -63.90 -7.83 9.29
C HIS A 11 -63.98 -7.26 7.87
N LYS A 12 -63.33 -6.11 7.63
CA LYS A 12 -62.89 -5.68 6.30
C LYS A 12 -61.37 -5.56 6.35
N SER A 13 -60.67 -6.57 5.88
CA SER A 13 -59.22 -6.52 5.66
C SER A 13 -58.94 -5.65 4.42
N THR A 14 -58.61 -4.38 4.63
CA THR A 14 -58.08 -3.54 3.56
C THR A 14 -56.59 -3.80 3.40
N VAL A 15 -56.23 -4.66 2.43
CA VAL A 15 -54.88 -4.72 1.86
C VAL A 15 -54.63 -3.41 1.12
N LYS A 16 -53.97 -2.45 1.76
CA LYS A 16 -53.40 -1.30 1.06
C LYS A 16 -52.00 -1.68 0.56
N LYS A 17 -51.90 -1.88 -0.76
CA LYS A 17 -50.67 -1.86 -1.55
C LYS A 17 -49.67 -0.85 -0.96
N ARG A 18 -48.53 -1.32 -0.46
CA ARG A 18 -47.37 -0.46 -0.23
C ARG A 18 -46.90 0.03 -1.60
N GLN A 19 -47.26 1.28 -1.89
CA GLN A 19 -46.76 1.99 -3.05
C GLN A 19 -45.24 2.08 -2.94
N SER A 20 -44.59 1.53 -3.96
CA SER A 20 -43.26 1.90 -4.40
C SER A 20 -43.23 3.41 -4.66
N ASN A 21 -42.55 4.17 -3.80
CA ASN A 21 -41.68 5.28 -4.17
C ASN A 21 -41.29 6.07 -2.93
N THR A 22 -40.06 5.87 -2.49
CA THR A 22 -39.20 6.99 -2.12
C THR A 22 -37.84 6.72 -2.75
N PHE A 23 -37.70 7.25 -3.96
CA PHE A 23 -36.43 7.51 -4.61
C PHE A 23 -35.64 8.46 -3.71
N LEU A 24 -34.99 7.91 -2.68
CA LEU A 24 -33.94 8.62 -1.98
C LEU A 24 -32.84 8.86 -3.01
N SER A 25 -32.68 10.12 -3.42
CA SER A 25 -31.50 10.61 -4.12
C SER A 25 -30.27 10.24 -3.29
N ASN A 26 -29.75 9.04 -3.51
CA ASN A 26 -28.75 8.41 -2.66
C ASN A 26 -27.37 8.83 -3.15
N ASP A 27 -27.06 10.12 -2.99
CA ASP A 27 -25.79 10.70 -3.45
C ASP A 27 -24.57 10.18 -2.66
N LYS A 28 -24.78 9.25 -1.73
CA LYS A 28 -23.75 8.56 -0.94
C LYS A 28 -23.34 7.21 -1.55
N TYR A 29 -24.17 6.61 -2.42
CA TYR A 29 -23.95 5.26 -2.91
C TYR A 29 -23.88 5.19 -4.44
N VAL A 30 -23.12 4.22 -4.94
CA VAL A 30 -23.02 3.87 -6.36
C VAL A 30 -23.41 2.40 -6.50
N LEU A 31 -24.20 2.08 -7.53
CA LEU A 31 -24.54 0.70 -7.86
C LEU A 31 -23.49 0.14 -8.82
N MET A 32 -22.74 -0.87 -8.37
CA MET A 32 -21.67 -1.51 -9.15
C MET A 32 -21.99 -2.98 -9.40
N SER A 33 -21.72 -3.46 -10.60
CA SER A 33 -21.75 -4.89 -10.92
C SER A 33 -20.56 -5.62 -10.29
N GLY A 34 -20.66 -6.94 -10.16
CA GLY A 34 -19.53 -7.77 -9.70
C GLY A 34 -18.27 -7.56 -10.53
N LYS A 35 -18.40 -7.49 -11.86
CA LYS A 35 -17.27 -7.22 -12.77
C LYS A 35 -16.59 -5.86 -12.53
N GLU A 36 -17.37 -4.82 -12.17
CA GLU A 36 -16.80 -3.52 -11.81
C GLU A 36 -16.08 -3.56 -10.46
N LEU A 37 -16.51 -4.42 -9.54
CA LEU A 37 -15.88 -4.62 -8.22
C LEU A 37 -14.62 -5.50 -8.28
N GLU A 38 -14.59 -6.51 -9.16
CA GLU A 38 -13.45 -7.40 -9.39
C GLU A 38 -12.15 -6.63 -9.68
N ARG A 39 -12.26 -5.46 -10.34
CA ARG A 39 -11.10 -4.60 -10.66
C ARG A 39 -10.31 -4.15 -9.42
N TYR A 40 -10.95 -4.09 -8.25
CA TYR A 40 -10.32 -3.68 -7.01
C TYR A 40 -9.63 -4.83 -6.27
N GLY A 41 -10.01 -6.09 -6.57
CA GLY A 41 -9.38 -7.29 -6.06
C GLY A 41 -9.27 -7.30 -4.52
N HIS A 42 -8.04 -7.45 -4.02
CA HIS A 42 -7.74 -7.49 -2.58
C HIS A 42 -8.07 -6.19 -1.81
N ARG A 43 -8.44 -5.11 -2.50
CA ARG A 43 -8.81 -3.83 -1.88
C ARG A 43 -10.27 -3.80 -1.44
N LEU A 44 -11.09 -4.76 -1.88
CA LEU A 44 -12.47 -4.88 -1.41
C LEU A 44 -12.48 -5.11 0.11
N SER A 45 -13.33 -4.40 0.85
CA SER A 45 -13.57 -4.75 2.25
C SER A 45 -14.16 -6.17 2.33
N PRO A 46 -13.96 -6.89 3.45
CA PRO A 46 -14.57 -8.21 3.63
C PRO A 46 -16.09 -8.20 3.42
N GLU A 47 -16.77 -7.16 3.87
CA GLU A 47 -18.22 -6.99 3.73
C GLU A 47 -18.60 -6.76 2.28
N LEU A 48 -17.90 -5.87 1.57
CA LEU A 48 -18.19 -5.59 0.17
C LEU A 48 -17.89 -6.80 -0.73
N PHE A 49 -16.85 -7.58 -0.40
CA PHE A 49 -16.57 -8.83 -1.07
C PHE A 49 -17.67 -9.87 -0.84
N ALA A 50 -18.20 -9.99 0.39
CA ALA A 50 -19.32 -10.87 0.68
C ALA A 50 -20.59 -10.46 -0.09
N ASP A 51 -20.93 -9.16 -0.09
CA ASP A 51 -22.05 -8.63 -0.85
C ASP A 51 -21.91 -8.90 -2.36
N MET A 52 -20.69 -8.80 -2.90
CA MET A 52 -20.38 -9.14 -4.29
C MET A 52 -20.61 -10.62 -4.60
N LEU A 53 -20.24 -11.53 -3.69
CA LEU A 53 -20.43 -12.98 -3.87
C LEU A 53 -21.91 -13.42 -3.74
N LEU A 54 -22.69 -12.70 -2.93
CA LEU A 54 -24.10 -13.00 -2.69
C LEU A 54 -25.05 -12.38 -3.73
N ALA A 55 -24.57 -11.40 -4.50
CA ALA A 55 -25.33 -10.80 -5.60
C ALA A 55 -25.61 -11.86 -6.68
N LYS A 56 -26.87 -11.98 -7.11
CA LYS A 56 -27.21 -12.88 -8.22
C LYS A 56 -26.63 -12.36 -9.53
N ASP A 57 -26.55 -13.23 -10.53
CA ASP A 57 -26.09 -12.85 -11.87
C ASP A 57 -26.85 -11.63 -12.40
N GLY A 58 -26.09 -10.56 -12.70
CA GLY A 58 -26.63 -9.30 -13.21
C GLY A 58 -27.15 -8.33 -12.14
N GLU A 59 -27.18 -8.70 -10.86
CA GLU A 59 -27.49 -7.78 -9.77
C GLU A 59 -26.32 -6.83 -9.48
N LYS A 60 -26.66 -5.60 -9.09
CA LYS A 60 -25.67 -4.59 -8.68
C LYS A 60 -25.62 -4.50 -7.17
N VAL A 61 -24.40 -4.42 -6.65
CA VAL A 61 -24.11 -4.17 -5.23
C VAL A 61 -24.13 -2.67 -4.97
N ARG A 62 -24.65 -2.27 -3.81
CA ARG A 62 -24.66 -0.89 -3.37
C ARG A 62 -23.36 -0.59 -2.62
N VAL A 63 -22.54 0.30 -3.18
CA VAL A 63 -21.21 0.63 -2.66
C VAL A 63 -21.20 2.08 -2.18
N LEU A 64 -20.57 2.35 -1.04
CA LEU A 64 -20.36 3.71 -0.57
C LEU A 64 -19.36 4.46 -1.46
N LYS A 65 -19.64 5.73 -1.81
CA LYS A 65 -18.67 6.57 -2.54
C LYS A 65 -17.33 6.68 -1.80
N SER A 66 -17.35 6.82 -0.48
CA SER A 66 -16.12 6.85 0.34
C SER A 66 -15.31 5.56 0.27
N GLU A 67 -15.97 4.42 0.07
CA GLU A 67 -15.29 3.13 -0.09
C GLU A 67 -14.65 3.01 -1.48
N ILE A 68 -15.33 3.52 -2.51
CA ILE A 68 -14.75 3.66 -3.85
C ILE A 68 -13.52 4.57 -3.80
N ASP A 69 -13.62 5.75 -3.17
CA ASP A 69 -12.51 6.69 -3.02
C ASP A 69 -11.32 6.06 -2.29
N ARG A 70 -11.57 5.25 -1.25
CA ARG A 70 -10.55 4.48 -0.53
C ARG A 70 -9.84 3.51 -1.46
N MET A 71 -10.61 2.66 -2.16
CA MET A 71 -10.05 1.65 -3.08
C MET A 71 -9.29 2.27 -4.25
N GLU A 72 -9.77 3.39 -4.81
CA GLU A 72 -9.08 4.13 -5.87
C GLU A 72 -7.78 4.76 -5.38
N LYS A 73 -7.77 5.29 -4.16
CA LYS A 73 -6.56 5.83 -3.53
C LYS A 73 -5.53 4.72 -3.28
N GLU A 74 -5.95 3.58 -2.74
CA GLU A 74 -5.09 2.42 -2.53
C GLU A 74 -4.52 1.91 -3.86
N GLN A 75 -5.35 1.79 -4.89
CA GLN A 75 -4.90 1.38 -6.21
C GLN A 75 -3.86 2.33 -6.80
N LYS A 76 -4.06 3.66 -6.67
CA LYS A 76 -3.06 4.66 -7.09
C LYS A 76 -1.75 4.52 -6.32
N ASN A 77 -1.83 4.29 -5.01
CA ASN A 77 -0.66 4.08 -4.16
C ASN A 77 0.10 2.82 -4.56
N ASP A 78 -0.59 1.71 -4.83
CA ASP A 78 0.04 0.46 -5.26
C ASP A 78 0.73 0.59 -6.61
N VAL A 79 0.11 1.30 -7.56
CA VAL A 79 0.73 1.59 -8.86
C VAL A 79 1.97 2.47 -8.69
N SER A 80 1.90 3.50 -7.85
CA SER A 80 3.04 4.36 -7.53
C SER A 80 4.18 3.59 -6.88
N PHE A 81 3.84 2.76 -5.88
CA PHE A 81 4.78 1.87 -5.20
C PHE A 81 5.42 0.89 -6.17
N GLY A 82 4.63 0.18 -6.98
CA GLY A 82 5.13 -0.81 -7.93
C GLY A 82 6.12 -0.21 -8.93
N LYS A 83 5.80 0.98 -9.48
CA LYS A 83 6.73 1.71 -10.37
C LYS A 83 8.02 2.11 -9.66
N SER A 84 7.91 2.68 -8.46
CA SER A 84 9.04 3.13 -7.65
C SER A 84 9.94 1.96 -7.23
N PHE A 85 9.33 0.86 -6.82
CA PHE A 85 10.03 -0.35 -6.43
C PHE A 85 10.75 -0.99 -7.61
N GLN A 86 10.12 -1.06 -8.78
CA GLN A 86 10.75 -1.57 -10.00
C GLN A 86 11.97 -0.71 -10.40
N SER A 87 11.83 0.62 -10.41
CA SER A 87 12.93 1.55 -10.67
C SER A 87 14.12 1.31 -9.73
N SER A 88 13.85 1.19 -8.43
CA SER A 88 14.87 0.88 -7.42
C SER A 88 15.56 -0.47 -7.67
N LEU A 89 14.82 -1.51 -8.09
CA LEU A 89 15.40 -2.80 -8.46
C LEU A 89 16.30 -2.70 -9.69
N ASP A 90 15.85 -1.99 -10.73
CA ASP A 90 16.61 -1.83 -11.97
C ASP A 90 17.93 -1.08 -11.72
N GLY A 91 17.88 0.00 -10.93
CA GLY A 91 19.07 0.73 -10.49
C GLY A 91 20.04 -0.17 -9.71
N ARG A 92 19.54 -0.94 -8.74
CA ARG A 92 20.35 -1.89 -7.97
C ARG A 92 20.98 -2.97 -8.86
N ASN A 93 20.24 -3.50 -9.83
CA ASN A 93 20.73 -4.50 -10.77
C ASN A 93 21.88 -3.93 -11.60
N LYS A 94 21.75 -2.69 -12.09
CA LYS A 94 22.83 -1.97 -12.78
C LYS A 94 24.05 -1.78 -11.88
N ALA A 95 23.87 -1.29 -10.65
CA ALA A 95 24.97 -1.10 -9.69
C ALA A 95 25.70 -2.42 -9.37
N THR A 96 24.94 -3.50 -9.21
CA THR A 96 25.47 -4.84 -8.95
C THR A 96 26.24 -5.38 -10.15
N ALA A 97 25.79 -5.14 -11.38
CA ALA A 97 26.51 -5.53 -12.59
C ALA A 97 27.85 -4.81 -12.71
N LEU A 98 27.87 -3.49 -12.45
CA LEU A 98 29.09 -2.69 -12.42
C LEU A 98 30.05 -3.21 -11.34
N GLU A 99 29.56 -3.49 -10.13
CA GLU A 99 30.40 -4.04 -9.07
C GLU A 99 31.00 -5.40 -9.46
N LYS A 100 30.21 -6.30 -10.06
CA LYS A 100 30.68 -7.61 -10.53
C LYS A 100 31.72 -7.49 -11.65
N SER A 101 31.63 -6.45 -12.48
CA SER A 101 32.60 -6.17 -13.54
C SER A 101 33.92 -5.57 -13.03
N GLY A 102 33.98 -5.19 -11.75
CA GLY A 102 35.16 -4.56 -11.14
C GLY A 102 35.23 -3.05 -11.30
N ASP A 103 34.28 -2.41 -12.00
CA ASP A 103 34.16 -0.96 -12.05
C ASP A 103 33.56 -0.43 -10.74
N LEU A 104 34.41 -0.37 -9.72
CA LEU A 104 33.99 -0.01 -8.36
C LEU A 104 33.50 1.44 -8.27
N TYR A 105 34.04 2.37 -9.06
CA TYR A 105 33.63 3.77 -9.01
C TYR A 105 32.28 3.98 -9.68
N ALA A 106 32.05 3.37 -10.85
CA ALA A 106 30.73 3.41 -11.47
C ALA A 106 29.67 2.70 -10.61
N ALA A 107 30.03 1.57 -9.96
CA ALA A 107 29.15 0.89 -9.02
C ALA A 107 28.79 1.79 -7.82
N ILE A 108 29.75 2.52 -7.26
CA ILE A 108 29.52 3.51 -6.20
C ILE A 108 28.51 4.55 -6.65
N SER A 109 28.72 5.19 -7.81
CA SER A 109 27.80 6.21 -8.32
C SER A 109 26.38 5.66 -8.52
N ALA A 110 26.24 4.44 -9.06
CA ALA A 110 24.95 3.80 -9.23
C ALA A 110 24.27 3.47 -7.88
N TYR A 111 25.01 3.03 -6.87
CA TYR A 111 24.44 2.82 -5.53
C TYR A 111 24.10 4.13 -4.82
N GLU A 112 24.88 5.21 -5.02
CA GLU A 112 24.55 6.55 -4.52
C GLU A 112 23.21 7.04 -5.10
N GLU A 113 22.99 6.86 -6.41
CA GLU A 113 21.72 7.15 -7.08
C GLU A 113 20.56 6.35 -6.46
N CYS A 114 20.74 5.04 -6.26
CA CYS A 114 19.72 4.17 -5.65
C CYS A 114 19.33 4.62 -4.24
N VAL A 115 20.34 4.95 -3.41
CA VAL A 115 20.10 5.43 -2.04
C VAL A 115 19.39 6.79 -2.07
N GLN A 116 19.77 7.69 -2.98
CA GLN A 116 19.15 9.00 -3.08
C GLN A 116 17.70 8.93 -3.58
N GLU A 117 17.40 8.07 -4.55
CA GLU A 117 16.04 7.76 -4.99
C GLU A 117 15.20 7.19 -3.83
N GLY A 118 15.76 6.22 -3.09
CA GLY A 118 15.10 5.65 -1.92
C GLY A 118 14.78 6.68 -0.83
N LYS A 119 15.66 7.67 -0.63
CA LYS A 119 15.45 8.76 0.34
C LYS A 119 14.41 9.78 -0.09
N SER A 120 14.34 10.10 -1.39
CA SER A 120 13.47 11.15 -1.92
C SER A 120 12.08 10.64 -2.30
N ASN A 121 11.93 9.33 -2.51
CA ASN A 121 10.67 8.72 -2.93
C ASN A 121 9.80 8.33 -1.74
N SER A 122 8.69 9.05 -1.54
CA SER A 122 7.72 8.81 -0.47
C SER A 122 6.99 7.46 -0.55
N SER A 123 7.02 6.79 -1.71
CA SER A 123 6.48 5.45 -1.86
C SER A 123 7.43 4.38 -1.31
N LEU A 124 8.73 4.70 -1.16
CA LEU A 124 9.73 3.75 -0.68
C LEU A 124 10.01 3.96 0.80
N THR A 125 10.38 2.86 1.46
CA THR A 125 10.84 2.84 2.85
C THR A 125 12.30 2.42 2.89
N ILE A 126 12.96 2.59 4.04
CA ILE A 126 14.34 2.14 4.23
C ILE A 126 14.54 0.66 3.88
N TYR A 127 13.53 -0.19 4.09
CA TYR A 127 13.60 -1.61 3.74
C TYR A 127 13.76 -1.87 2.24
N ASN A 128 13.36 -0.91 1.40
CA ASN A 128 13.49 -1.02 -0.04
C ASN A 128 14.91 -0.74 -0.53
N TYR A 129 15.76 -0.03 0.23
CA TYR A 129 17.10 0.40 -0.20
C TYR A 129 18.21 0.27 0.84
N ALA A 130 17.95 -0.31 2.02
CA ALA A 130 18.96 -0.56 3.06
C ALA A 130 20.11 -1.45 2.55
N HIS A 131 19.80 -2.38 1.65
CA HIS A 131 20.83 -3.18 0.96
C HIS A 131 21.84 -2.29 0.22
N ASP A 132 21.36 -1.24 -0.45
CA ASP A 132 22.22 -0.36 -1.25
C ASP A 132 23.12 0.50 -0.36
N VAL A 133 22.61 0.92 0.81
CA VAL A 133 23.42 1.56 1.86
C VAL A 133 24.54 0.63 2.35
N ASP A 134 24.21 -0.64 2.62
CA ASP A 134 25.19 -1.65 3.03
C ASP A 134 26.28 -1.86 1.97
N ARG A 135 25.89 -1.95 0.69
CA ARG A 135 26.84 -2.08 -0.44
C ARG A 135 27.71 -0.85 -0.58
N LEU A 136 27.13 0.34 -0.52
CA LEU A 136 27.84 1.60 -0.65
C LEU A 136 28.88 1.77 0.48
N ALA A 137 28.54 1.42 1.72
CA ALA A 137 29.49 1.42 2.84
C ALA A 137 30.65 0.43 2.64
N ILE A 138 30.42 -0.73 1.99
CA ILE A 138 31.49 -1.68 1.64
C ILE A 138 32.39 -1.10 0.54
N LEU A 139 31.80 -0.50 -0.49
CA LEU A 139 32.54 0.02 -1.63
C LEU A 139 33.36 1.26 -1.28
N TYR A 140 32.84 2.17 -0.47
CA TYR A 140 33.63 3.29 0.06
C TYR A 140 34.85 2.81 0.83
N ARG A 141 34.72 1.75 1.63
CA ARG A 141 35.86 1.15 2.31
C ARG A 141 36.89 0.58 1.34
N LYS A 142 36.45 -0.21 0.35
CA LYS A 142 37.34 -0.81 -0.67
C LYS A 142 38.11 0.25 -1.46
N THR A 143 37.47 1.40 -1.70
CA THR A 143 38.06 2.54 -2.44
C THR A 143 38.70 3.59 -1.54
N LYS A 144 38.88 3.29 -0.23
CA LYS A 144 39.51 4.16 0.77
C LYS A 144 38.82 5.53 0.97
N GLN A 145 37.53 5.63 0.66
CA GLN A 145 36.70 6.83 0.84
C GLN A 145 36.08 6.86 2.26
N LYS A 146 36.93 6.88 3.30
CA LYS A 146 36.51 6.78 4.70
C LYS A 146 35.50 7.85 5.10
N ASP A 147 35.70 9.10 4.68
CA ASP A 147 34.82 10.21 5.05
C ASP A 147 33.42 10.06 4.46
N LYS A 148 33.31 9.57 3.22
CA LYS A 148 32.02 9.27 2.61
C LYS A 148 31.28 8.13 3.33
N GLU A 149 32.00 7.10 3.77
CA GLU A 149 31.41 6.02 4.58
C GLU A 149 30.85 6.56 5.90
N ILE A 150 31.58 7.47 6.56
CA ILE A 150 31.14 8.13 7.81
C ILE A 150 29.90 8.97 7.57
N THR A 151 29.90 9.84 6.55
CA THR A 151 28.76 10.70 6.20
C THR A 151 27.52 9.88 5.89
N LEU A 152 27.64 8.88 5.02
CA LEU A 152 26.53 7.98 4.65
C LEU A 152 25.89 7.34 5.88
N LEU A 153 26.69 6.69 6.74
CA LEU A 153 26.15 5.97 7.88
C LEU A 153 25.53 6.91 8.91
N THR A 154 26.16 8.06 9.15
CA THR A 154 25.63 9.08 10.07
C THR A 154 24.26 9.57 9.61
N ASP A 155 24.14 9.92 8.33
CA ASP A 155 22.88 10.40 7.74
C ASP A 155 21.79 9.32 7.80
N MET A 156 22.13 8.08 7.44
CA MET A 156 21.16 6.98 7.39
C MET A 156 20.67 6.56 8.79
N ILE A 157 21.55 6.58 9.80
CA ILE A 157 21.20 6.35 11.21
C ILE A 157 20.24 7.45 11.70
N LYS A 158 20.54 8.72 11.39
CA LYS A 158 19.70 9.86 11.79
C LYS A 158 18.33 9.83 11.12
N LEU A 159 18.29 9.50 9.83
CA LEU A 159 17.06 9.46 9.05
C LEU A 159 16.14 8.28 9.43
N ASN A 160 16.72 7.15 9.83
CA ASN A 160 15.97 5.90 10.03
C ASN A 160 16.17 5.29 11.43
N PRO A 161 15.87 6.00 12.53
CA PRO A 161 16.22 5.59 13.89
C PRO A 161 15.55 4.28 14.35
N LYS A 162 14.48 3.85 13.68
CA LYS A 162 13.71 2.63 13.98
C LYS A 162 14.03 1.46 13.04
N PHE A 163 14.98 1.61 12.11
CA PHE A 163 15.38 0.52 11.23
C PHE A 163 16.03 -0.60 12.04
N ASN A 164 15.56 -1.84 11.88
CA ASN A 164 16.06 -2.98 12.64
C ASN A 164 17.55 -3.27 12.41
N GLY A 165 18.10 -2.92 11.24
CA GLY A 165 19.52 -3.06 10.92
C GLY A 165 20.42 -1.92 11.41
N ILE A 166 19.88 -0.93 12.14
CA ILE A 166 20.62 0.28 12.50
C ILE A 166 21.85 0.02 13.38
N ASP A 167 21.80 -1.00 14.25
CA ASP A 167 22.90 -1.28 15.18
C ASP A 167 24.15 -1.76 14.44
N LYS A 168 23.99 -2.47 13.32
CA LYS A 168 25.08 -2.82 12.40
C LYS A 168 25.76 -1.56 11.84
N TRP A 169 24.97 -0.54 11.48
CA TRP A 169 25.51 0.73 10.99
C TRP A 169 26.21 1.52 12.09
N LYS A 170 25.64 1.58 13.30
CA LYS A 170 26.28 2.21 14.46
C LYS A 170 27.61 1.54 14.81
N GLU A 171 27.65 0.21 14.84
CA GLU A 171 28.88 -0.54 15.13
C GLU A 171 29.95 -0.31 14.05
N ARG A 172 29.56 -0.28 12.77
CA ARG A 172 30.47 0.06 11.67
C ARG A 172 30.99 1.50 11.82
N LEU A 173 30.13 2.46 12.09
CA LEU A 173 30.49 3.87 12.27
C LEU A 173 31.43 4.07 13.46
N ASN A 174 31.14 3.45 14.61
CA ASN A 174 32.01 3.47 15.79
C ASN A 174 33.41 2.95 15.48
N ARG A 175 33.52 1.86 14.70
CA ARG A 175 34.83 1.33 14.26
C ARG A 175 35.59 2.29 13.36
N LEU A 176 34.91 3.10 12.53
CA LEU A 176 35.55 4.09 11.67
C LEU A 176 36.09 5.28 12.47
N ILE A 177 35.32 5.74 13.45
CA ILE A 177 35.66 6.92 14.27
C ILE A 177 36.74 6.57 15.30
N ASN A 178 36.66 5.39 15.92
CA ASN A 178 37.53 5.01 17.03
C ASN A 178 38.80 4.27 16.60
N LYS A 179 38.89 3.75 15.37
CA LYS A 179 40.17 3.26 14.84
C LYS A 179 41.02 4.45 14.39
N LYS A 180 41.93 4.85 15.28
CA LYS A 180 43.18 5.54 14.93
C LYS A 180 44.12 4.56 14.25
#